data_AF-A0A0F2Q6V2-F1
#
_entry.id   AF-A0A0F2Q6V2-F1
#
_cell.length_a   1.000
_cell.length_b   1.000
_cell.length_c   1.000
_cell.angle_alpha   90.00
_cell.angle_beta   90.00
_cell.angle_gamma   90.00
#
_symmetry.space_group_name_H-M   'P 1'
#
loop_
_entity.id
_entity.type
_entity.pdbx_description
1 polymer ?
#
loop_
_entity_poly.entity_id
_entity_poly.type
_entity_poly.pdbx_seq_one_letter_code
_entity_poly.pdbx_strand_id
1 'polypeptide(L)'
;MEDNYGLLGFKEVIIKKKDKMWKLKVENNLLFGRIESSFMESTIDFQKLGIDFNGLFSLDICTYNELNELHFSYKNNKEQIIYRCFSEKNADVINMASDELEKVTFQKICLIGNTVNLIAFTENEHTKKWRIYYCFKKEGIWSKIQIIDEGWGYSPGTCSIVAHNNYLYLVYQVYDNGKYQLVYKVGMENEWSERSIITVSEGMNISPSAVIDNNGNLHLVWLRRGDLKFKVMYIRKFKTQGFWLRTGWTKEQCISPQEGNYLLPVIYGWDEDIEVFWQDKDLIYSYLISKQKLCPVKNILVSKNGSSVFLNLEKIPGINLITIEPASTTLFLLIENSVLKNSNISEINNPLNLLQEKIEEQKAVIEGLETDLSEQKRKIKILWENEKLQETKIKELKDKLLKKNQEDILKTNKFDEKKIELEQEIDRLRQSLEAVKKINDELRERLPEKEKEARELKQNEINSKEFKSKEYPPSPFLRWK
;
A
#
# COMPACT_ATOMS: atom_id res chain seq x y z
N MET A 1 -0.95 -1.11 -29.20
CA MET A 1 -1.87 -1.74 -28.24
C MET A 1 -2.51 -0.60 -27.48
N GLU A 2 -3.69 -0.19 -27.91
CA GLU A 2 -4.49 0.84 -27.24
C GLU A 2 -5.14 0.20 -26.02
N ASP A 3 -4.37 0.01 -24.96
CA ASP A 3 -4.94 -0.36 -23.67
C ASP A 3 -5.68 0.89 -23.16
N ASN A 4 -6.96 0.98 -23.52
CA ASN A 4 -7.92 1.87 -22.86
C ASN A 4 -7.98 1.45 -21.39
N TYR A 5 -7.02 1.92 -20.59
CA TYR A 5 -7.08 1.85 -19.14
C TYR A 5 -8.35 2.62 -18.76
N GLY A 6 -9.42 1.90 -18.44
CA GLY A 6 -10.70 2.48 -18.08
C GLY A 6 -10.58 3.30 -16.79
N LEU A 7 -11.71 3.61 -16.15
CA LEU A 7 -11.69 4.39 -14.93
C LEU A 7 -10.81 3.70 -13.87
N LEU A 8 -9.69 4.34 -13.51
CA LEU A 8 -8.73 3.85 -12.51
C LEU A 8 -8.04 2.52 -12.91
N GLY A 9 -7.90 2.29 -14.22
CA GLY A 9 -7.35 1.03 -14.75
C GLY A 9 -8.35 -0.13 -14.80
N PHE A 10 -9.62 0.11 -14.44
CA PHE A 10 -10.70 -0.88 -14.51
C PHE A 10 -11.68 -0.53 -15.62
N LYS A 11 -12.25 -1.55 -16.29
CA LYS A 11 -13.27 -1.34 -17.32
C LYS A 11 -14.53 -0.68 -16.74
N GLU A 12 -14.87 -1.06 -15.52
CA GLU A 12 -16.03 -0.56 -14.80
C GLU A 12 -15.72 -0.46 -13.30
N VAL A 13 -16.15 0.64 -12.69
CA VAL A 13 -16.07 0.89 -11.25
C VAL A 13 -17.49 0.87 -10.70
N ILE A 14 -17.76 -0.03 -9.76
CA ILE A 14 -19.04 -0.19 -9.12
C ILE A 14 -18.92 0.29 -7.68
N ILE A 15 -19.75 1.23 -7.28
CA ILE A 15 -19.81 1.79 -5.92
C ILE A 15 -21.18 1.45 -5.33
N LYS A 16 -21.22 0.71 -4.24
CA LYS A 16 -22.46 0.41 -3.50
C LYS A 16 -22.49 1.16 -2.17
N LYS A 17 -23.58 1.88 -1.90
CA LYS A 17 -23.87 2.47 -0.58
C LYS A 17 -25.37 2.41 -0.32
N LYS A 18 -25.74 1.73 0.77
CA LYS A 18 -27.13 1.46 1.13
C LYS A 18 -27.87 0.83 -0.07
N ASP A 19 -29.05 1.36 -0.39
CA ASP A 19 -29.93 0.96 -1.46
C ASP A 19 -29.45 1.37 -2.87
N LYS A 20 -28.33 2.12 -2.98
CA LYS A 20 -27.82 2.65 -4.25
C LYS A 20 -26.55 1.94 -4.70
N MET A 21 -26.49 1.65 -5.99
CA MET A 21 -25.31 1.15 -6.68
C MET A 21 -25.02 2.01 -7.91
N TRP A 22 -23.90 2.73 -7.89
CA TRP A 22 -23.40 3.47 -9.05
C TRP A 22 -22.42 2.61 -9.83
N LYS A 23 -22.58 2.57 -11.16
CA LYS A 23 -21.61 1.95 -12.06
C LYS A 23 -21.06 3.03 -12.97
N LEU A 24 -19.75 3.13 -13.06
CA LEU A 24 -19.03 4.13 -13.84
C LEU A 24 -18.07 3.42 -14.80
N LYS A 25 -17.99 3.89 -16.04
CA LYS A 25 -17.02 3.39 -17.03
C LYS A 25 -16.56 4.50 -17.97
N VAL A 26 -15.40 4.31 -18.57
CA VAL A 26 -14.87 5.21 -19.60
C VAL A 26 -14.72 4.42 -20.90
N GLU A 27 -15.33 4.92 -21.98
CA GLU A 27 -15.22 4.34 -23.32
C GLU A 27 -15.04 5.49 -24.33
N ASN A 28 -13.98 5.42 -25.15
CA ASN A 28 -13.67 6.45 -26.16
C ASN A 28 -13.62 7.88 -25.58
N ASN A 29 -12.95 8.06 -24.43
CA ASN A 29 -12.88 9.32 -23.67
C ASN A 29 -14.24 9.89 -23.21
N LEU A 30 -15.30 9.09 -23.27
CA LEU A 30 -16.60 9.45 -22.71
C LEU A 30 -16.76 8.78 -21.34
N LEU A 31 -17.13 9.58 -20.34
CA LEU A 31 -17.50 9.07 -19.03
C LEU A 31 -18.97 8.69 -19.05
N PHE A 32 -19.27 7.42 -18.74
CA PHE A 32 -20.61 6.91 -18.61
C PHE A 32 -20.89 6.50 -17.18
N GLY A 33 -22.16 6.52 -16.79
CA GLY A 33 -22.57 5.86 -15.58
C GLY A 33 -24.05 5.49 -15.56
N ARG A 34 -24.42 4.67 -14.59
CA ARG A 34 -25.80 4.34 -14.27
C ARG A 34 -25.95 4.15 -12.77
N ILE A 35 -27.17 4.29 -12.28
CA ILE A 35 -27.54 4.04 -10.90
C ILE A 35 -28.57 2.93 -10.87
N GLU A 36 -28.36 1.95 -10.01
CA GLU A 36 -29.26 0.82 -9.78
C GLU A 36 -29.73 0.83 -8.33
N SER A 37 -31.00 0.54 -8.11
CA SER A 37 -31.50 0.18 -6.77
C SER A 37 -31.06 -1.24 -6.45
N SER A 38 -30.53 -1.48 -5.24
CA SER A 38 -29.87 -2.74 -4.85
C SER A 38 -30.70 -4.03 -4.95
N PHE A 39 -31.99 -3.95 -5.29
CA PHE A 39 -32.94 -5.07 -5.29
C PHE A 39 -33.48 -5.48 -6.67
N MET A 40 -33.18 -4.75 -7.74
CA MET A 40 -33.68 -5.04 -9.09
C MET A 40 -32.58 -4.78 -10.12
N GLU A 41 -32.36 -5.73 -11.04
CA GLU A 41 -31.60 -5.45 -12.25
C GLU A 41 -32.34 -4.36 -13.03
N SER A 42 -31.79 -3.14 -13.02
CA SER A 42 -32.38 -2.05 -13.77
C SER A 42 -32.10 -2.26 -15.25
N THR A 43 -33.11 -2.07 -16.09
CA THR A 43 -32.97 -1.97 -17.55
C THR A 43 -32.48 -0.59 -17.99
N ILE A 44 -31.98 0.24 -17.08
CA ILE A 44 -31.54 1.59 -17.40
C ILE A 44 -30.17 1.51 -18.07
N ASP A 45 -30.12 1.96 -19.32
CA ASP A 45 -28.88 2.08 -20.08
C ASP A 45 -27.91 3.07 -19.43
N PHE A 46 -26.62 2.89 -19.72
CA PHE A 46 -25.60 3.84 -19.31
C PHE A 46 -25.89 5.23 -19.88
N GLN A 47 -26.02 6.22 -19.00
CA GLN A 47 -26.12 7.61 -19.40
C GLN A 47 -24.72 8.20 -19.59
N LYS A 48 -24.60 9.07 -20.58
CA LYS A 48 -23.39 9.86 -20.81
C LYS A 48 -23.27 10.94 -19.73
N LEU A 49 -22.25 10.82 -18.89
CA LEU A 49 -22.00 11.75 -17.78
C LEU A 49 -21.03 12.87 -18.17
N GLY A 50 -20.12 12.60 -19.10
CA GLY A 50 -19.06 13.53 -19.49
C GLY A 50 -18.47 13.25 -20.88
N ILE A 51 -17.79 14.25 -21.42
CA ILE A 51 -16.96 14.19 -22.63
C ILE A 51 -15.51 14.52 -22.31
N ASP A 52 -14.61 14.09 -23.20
CA ASP A 52 -13.19 14.42 -23.21
C ASP A 52 -12.44 14.07 -21.92
N PHE A 53 -12.79 12.94 -21.28
CA PHE A 53 -12.16 12.48 -20.05
C PHE A 53 -10.64 12.28 -20.23
N ASN A 54 -9.85 12.90 -19.35
CA ASN A 54 -8.38 12.90 -19.41
C ASN A 54 -7.74 12.35 -18.12
N GLY A 55 -8.28 11.26 -17.59
CA GLY A 55 -7.65 10.49 -16.51
C GLY A 55 -7.87 11.03 -15.09
N LEU A 56 -7.71 12.34 -14.82
CA LEU A 56 -7.92 12.87 -13.46
C LEU A 56 -9.37 12.72 -13.03
N PHE A 57 -9.58 12.09 -11.89
CA PHE A 57 -10.88 11.77 -11.32
C PHE A 57 -10.84 11.91 -9.80
N SER A 58 -11.88 12.47 -9.23
CA SER A 58 -12.12 12.53 -7.79
C SER A 58 -13.60 12.29 -7.54
N LEU A 59 -13.94 11.58 -6.47
CA LEU A 59 -15.33 11.38 -6.05
C LEU A 59 -15.49 11.62 -4.56
N ASP A 60 -16.70 11.97 -4.16
CA ASP A 60 -17.12 12.09 -2.77
C ASP A 60 -18.62 11.79 -2.69
N ILE A 61 -19.11 11.32 -1.53
CA ILE A 61 -20.53 10.95 -1.37
C ILE A 61 -21.15 11.75 -0.23
N CYS A 62 -22.20 12.51 -0.55
CA CYS A 62 -22.93 13.29 0.44
C CYS A 62 -23.69 12.35 1.37
N THR A 63 -23.28 12.27 2.63
CA THR A 63 -23.95 11.44 3.65
C THR A 63 -24.96 12.21 4.50
N TYR A 64 -24.98 13.53 4.38
CA TYR A 64 -25.70 14.40 5.31
C TYR A 64 -27.23 14.39 5.10
N ASN A 65 -27.70 14.18 3.87
CA ASN A 65 -29.09 14.42 3.49
C ASN A 65 -29.93 13.15 3.31
N GLU A 66 -29.51 11.99 3.86
CA GLU A 66 -30.09 10.65 3.61
C GLU A 66 -30.10 10.19 2.14
N LEU A 67 -30.01 11.11 1.17
CA LEU A 67 -30.04 10.85 -0.26
C LEU A 67 -28.79 10.12 -0.74
N ASN A 68 -27.67 10.15 -0.01
CA ASN A 68 -26.43 9.46 -0.36
C ASN A 68 -25.98 9.77 -1.80
N GLU A 69 -25.98 11.05 -2.20
CA GLU A 69 -25.69 11.42 -3.58
C GLU A 69 -24.19 11.29 -3.89
N LEU A 70 -23.89 10.73 -5.06
CA LEU A 70 -22.52 10.62 -5.57
C LEU A 70 -22.15 11.93 -6.28
N HIS A 71 -21.15 12.61 -5.76
CA HIS A 71 -20.51 13.76 -6.39
C HIS A 71 -19.18 13.30 -6.98
N PHE A 72 -18.83 13.83 -8.14
CA PHE A 72 -17.52 13.57 -8.71
C PHE A 72 -17.03 14.77 -9.52
N SER A 73 -15.72 14.81 -9.71
CA SER A 73 -15.07 15.69 -10.65
C SER A 73 -14.09 14.93 -11.52
N TYR A 74 -13.91 15.40 -12.75
CA TYR A 74 -12.86 14.88 -13.64
C TYR A 74 -12.21 16.01 -14.45
N LYS A 75 -11.01 15.78 -14.95
CA LYS A 75 -10.32 16.72 -15.86
C LYS A 75 -10.62 16.37 -17.31
N ASN A 76 -10.94 17.37 -18.12
CA ASN A 76 -11.09 17.17 -19.56
C ASN A 76 -9.78 17.43 -20.35
N ASN A 77 -9.80 17.18 -21.66
CA ASN A 77 -8.65 17.43 -22.54
C ASN A 77 -8.24 18.92 -22.67
N LYS A 78 -9.06 19.85 -22.16
CA LYS A 78 -8.80 21.29 -22.16
C LYS A 78 -8.32 21.81 -20.80
N GLU A 79 -7.86 20.91 -19.91
CA GLU A 79 -7.44 21.24 -18.54
C GLU A 79 -8.54 21.87 -17.66
N GLN A 80 -9.81 21.72 -18.05
CA GLN A 80 -10.96 22.18 -17.27
C GLN A 80 -11.41 21.08 -16.31
N ILE A 81 -11.86 21.49 -15.13
CA ILE A 81 -12.45 20.57 -14.16
C ILE A 81 -13.96 20.52 -14.40
N ILE A 82 -14.47 19.32 -14.66
CA ILE A 82 -15.89 19.07 -14.80
C ILE A 82 -16.38 18.52 -13.47
N TYR A 83 -17.32 19.21 -12.83
CA TYR A 83 -18.01 18.73 -11.63
C TYR A 83 -19.41 18.25 -11.98
N ARG A 84 -19.86 17.18 -11.32
CA ARG A 84 -21.24 16.69 -11.45
C ARG A 84 -21.73 16.02 -10.17
N CYS A 85 -22.97 16.32 -9.78
CA CYS A 85 -23.75 15.45 -8.91
C CYS A 85 -24.50 14.42 -9.79
N PHE A 86 -24.50 13.15 -9.40
CA PHE A 86 -25.08 12.08 -10.22
C PHE A 86 -26.58 12.26 -10.48
N SER A 87 -27.32 12.85 -9.53
CA SER A 87 -28.75 13.16 -9.66
C SER A 87 -29.03 14.36 -10.57
N GLU A 88 -28.03 15.20 -10.83
CA GLU A 88 -28.17 16.39 -11.68
C GLU A 88 -28.00 16.05 -13.17
N LYS A 89 -28.81 16.71 -14.01
CA LYS A 89 -28.72 16.57 -15.48
C LYS A 89 -27.52 17.29 -16.08
N ASN A 90 -27.12 18.41 -15.48
CA ASN A 90 -26.08 19.27 -15.99
C ASN A 90 -24.77 19.03 -15.23
N ALA A 91 -23.65 19.24 -15.91
CA ALA A 91 -22.33 19.30 -15.30
C ALA A 91 -21.87 20.77 -15.27
N ASP A 92 -21.14 21.13 -14.22
CA ASP A 92 -20.50 22.44 -14.14
C ASP A 92 -19.08 22.35 -14.71
N VAL A 93 -18.71 23.33 -15.53
CA VAL A 93 -17.36 23.47 -16.08
C VAL A 93 -16.63 24.53 -15.29
N ILE A 94 -15.51 24.18 -14.68
CA ILE A 94 -14.76 25.03 -13.76
C ILE A 94 -13.33 25.20 -14.32
N ASN A 95 -13.02 26.43 -14.71
CA ASN A 95 -11.70 26.81 -15.22
C ASN A 95 -10.82 27.27 -14.06
N MET A 96 -10.10 26.33 -13.44
CA MET A 96 -9.22 26.63 -12.30
C MET A 96 -7.88 27.24 -12.72
N ALA A 97 -7.34 26.85 -13.88
CA ALA A 97 -6.11 27.43 -14.42
C ALA A 97 -6.31 28.91 -14.76
N SER A 98 -5.40 29.76 -14.30
CA SER A 98 -5.44 31.21 -14.51
C SER A 98 -4.71 31.66 -15.78
N ASP A 99 -3.85 30.79 -16.31
CA ASP A 99 -3.02 30.99 -17.50
C ASP A 99 -3.20 29.77 -18.43
N GLU A 100 -3.14 29.98 -19.74
CA GLU A 100 -3.29 28.94 -20.76
C GLU A 100 -2.20 27.87 -20.67
N LEU A 101 -1.05 28.20 -20.05
CA LEU A 101 0.07 27.29 -19.86
C LEU A 101 0.02 26.51 -18.53
N GLU A 102 -0.95 26.80 -17.65
CA GLU A 102 -1.15 26.05 -16.41
C GLU A 102 -1.96 24.78 -16.65
N LYS A 103 -1.40 23.64 -16.24
CA LYS A 103 -2.06 22.34 -16.33
C LYS A 103 -2.54 21.92 -14.95
N VAL A 104 -3.74 21.37 -14.86
CA VAL A 104 -4.26 20.75 -13.64
C VAL A 104 -3.55 19.42 -13.45
N THR A 105 -2.80 19.31 -12.36
CA THR A 105 -2.00 18.13 -11.99
C THR A 105 -2.73 17.26 -10.97
N PHE A 106 -3.59 17.86 -10.15
CA PHE A 106 -4.38 17.15 -9.15
C PHE A 106 -5.69 17.90 -8.87
N GLN A 107 -6.74 17.17 -8.48
CA GLN A 107 -8.01 17.76 -8.06
C GLN A 107 -8.69 16.91 -7.00
N LYS A 108 -9.42 17.55 -6.09
CA LYS A 108 -10.14 16.87 -5.03
C LYS A 108 -11.42 17.60 -4.66
N ILE A 109 -12.51 16.85 -4.55
CA ILE A 109 -13.75 17.35 -3.97
C ILE A 109 -13.90 16.89 -2.52
N CYS A 110 -14.54 17.72 -1.70
CA CYS A 110 -14.85 17.43 -0.31
C CYS A 110 -16.19 18.07 0.06
N LEU A 111 -17.10 17.29 0.66
CA LEU A 111 -18.43 17.75 1.04
C LEU A 111 -18.49 18.20 2.51
N ILE A 112 -19.07 19.38 2.76
CA ILE A 112 -19.45 19.88 4.08
C ILE A 112 -20.94 20.19 4.05
N GLY A 113 -21.77 19.30 4.63
CA GLY A 113 -23.22 19.40 4.48
C GLY A 113 -23.62 19.40 3.00
N ASN A 114 -24.29 20.46 2.54
CA ASN A 114 -24.65 20.65 1.13
C ASN A 114 -23.63 21.51 0.33
N THR A 115 -22.51 21.88 0.95
CA THR A 115 -21.46 22.66 0.30
C THR A 115 -20.45 21.72 -0.34
N VAL A 116 -20.25 21.86 -1.66
CA VAL A 116 -19.16 21.17 -2.38
C VAL A 116 -17.93 22.03 -2.34
N ASN A 117 -16.82 21.50 -1.85
CA ASN A 117 -15.54 22.19 -1.83
C ASN A 117 -14.64 21.53 -2.88
N LEU A 118 -14.05 22.32 -3.78
CA LEU A 118 -13.17 21.83 -4.83
C LEU A 118 -11.78 22.47 -4.65
N ILE A 119 -10.76 21.62 -4.58
CA ILE A 119 -9.35 22.02 -4.63
C ILE A 119 -8.73 21.50 -5.91
N ALA A 120 -7.89 22.32 -6.53
CA ALA A 120 -7.11 21.94 -7.70
C ALA A 120 -5.66 22.40 -7.56
N PHE A 121 -4.74 21.55 -7.98
CA PHE A 121 -3.32 21.88 -8.06
C PHE A 121 -2.97 22.07 -9.52
N THR A 122 -2.26 23.13 -9.83
CA THR A 122 -1.77 23.40 -11.17
C THR A 122 -0.26 23.53 -11.20
N GLU A 123 0.32 23.25 -12.36
CA GLU A 123 1.70 23.54 -12.67
C GLU A 123 1.79 24.23 -14.02
N ASN A 124 2.57 25.31 -14.08
CA ASN A 124 3.05 25.86 -15.34
C ASN A 124 4.43 25.27 -15.62
N GLU A 125 4.52 24.35 -16.57
CA GLU A 125 5.74 23.60 -16.87
C GLU A 125 6.92 24.47 -17.32
N HIS A 126 6.65 25.66 -17.87
CA HIS A 126 7.66 26.59 -18.37
C HIS A 126 8.29 27.39 -17.22
N THR A 127 7.45 27.94 -16.35
CA THR A 127 7.89 28.76 -15.21
C THR A 127 8.26 27.91 -14.01
N LYS A 128 7.84 26.64 -13.97
CA LYS A 128 7.86 25.78 -12.77
C LYS A 128 7.08 26.39 -11.61
N LYS A 129 6.13 27.28 -11.88
CA LYS A 129 5.24 27.81 -10.86
C LYS A 129 4.10 26.82 -10.65
N TRP A 130 3.83 26.50 -9.39
CA TRP A 130 2.66 25.71 -9.01
C TRP A 130 1.72 26.55 -8.16
N ARG A 131 0.42 26.25 -8.25
CA ARG A 131 -0.63 26.93 -7.49
C ARG A 131 -1.65 25.93 -6.96
N ILE A 132 -2.24 26.27 -5.83
CA ILE A 132 -3.38 25.57 -5.25
C ILE A 132 -4.57 26.51 -5.34
N TYR A 133 -5.57 26.10 -6.10
CA TYR A 133 -6.84 26.78 -6.23
C TYR A 133 -7.90 26.15 -5.34
N TYR A 134 -8.85 26.97 -4.92
CA TYR A 134 -10.03 26.53 -4.23
C TYR A 134 -11.26 27.34 -4.65
N CYS A 135 -12.39 26.66 -4.73
CA CYS A 135 -13.71 27.27 -4.75
C CYS A 135 -14.72 26.32 -4.08
N PHE A 136 -15.93 26.82 -3.80
CA PHE A 136 -17.00 26.00 -3.26
C PHE A 136 -18.34 26.29 -3.92
N LYS A 137 -19.22 25.28 -4.00
CA LYS A 137 -20.61 25.39 -4.46
C LYS A 137 -21.52 25.35 -3.24
N LYS A 138 -22.24 26.43 -2.98
CA LYS A 138 -23.25 26.52 -1.91
C LYS A 138 -24.57 26.96 -2.54
N GLU A 139 -25.64 26.24 -2.23
CA GLU A 139 -26.98 26.53 -2.77
C GLU A 139 -27.02 26.61 -4.31
N GLY A 140 -26.26 25.73 -4.98
CA GLY A 140 -26.20 25.68 -6.43
C GLY A 140 -25.21 26.66 -7.08
N ILE A 141 -24.61 27.59 -6.32
CA ILE A 141 -23.78 28.67 -6.84
C ILE A 141 -22.32 28.45 -6.45
N TRP A 142 -21.43 28.53 -7.43
CA TRP A 142 -19.97 28.49 -7.21
C TRP A 142 -19.45 29.84 -6.71
N SER A 143 -18.57 29.80 -5.71
CA SER A 143 -17.79 30.95 -5.25
C SER A 143 -16.79 31.40 -6.31
N LYS A 144 -16.22 32.60 -6.11
CA LYS A 144 -15.02 33.00 -6.85
C LYS A 144 -13.88 32.00 -6.57
N ILE A 145 -13.10 31.72 -7.60
CA ILE A 145 -11.87 30.90 -7.50
C ILE A 145 -10.80 31.73 -6.78
N GLN A 146 -10.19 31.15 -5.75
CA GLN A 146 -9.10 31.75 -4.99
C GLN A 146 -7.83 30.90 -5.09
N ILE A 147 -6.68 31.57 -5.09
CA ILE A 147 -5.37 30.93 -4.92
C ILE A 147 -5.10 30.87 -3.42
N ILE A 148 -4.95 29.67 -2.87
CA ILE A 148 -4.79 29.45 -1.42
C ILE A 148 -3.34 29.16 -1.02
N ASP A 149 -2.50 28.74 -1.97
CA ASP A 149 -1.04 28.69 -1.85
C ASP A 149 -0.39 28.68 -3.23
N GLU A 150 0.87 29.07 -3.29
CA GLU A 150 1.69 28.99 -4.51
C GLU A 150 3.18 28.85 -4.19
N GLY A 151 3.93 28.39 -5.19
CA GLY A 151 5.38 28.27 -5.07
C GLY A 151 6.04 27.92 -6.40
N TRP A 152 7.30 27.52 -6.30
CA TRP A 152 8.16 27.22 -7.45
C TRP A 152 8.74 25.81 -7.33
N GLY A 153 9.10 25.21 -8.46
CA GLY A 153 9.67 23.86 -8.54
C GLY A 153 8.63 22.80 -8.87
N TYR A 154 8.77 21.63 -8.27
CA TYR A 154 7.84 20.51 -8.47
C TYR A 154 6.48 20.82 -7.85
N SER A 155 5.41 20.60 -8.62
CA SER A 155 4.04 20.71 -8.11
C SER A 155 3.81 19.76 -6.94
N PRO A 156 3.00 20.15 -5.93
CA PRO A 156 2.46 19.21 -4.96
C PRO A 156 1.74 18.05 -5.66
N GLY A 157 2.28 16.83 -5.53
CA GLY A 157 1.78 15.68 -6.26
C GLY A 157 0.59 14.97 -5.61
N THR A 158 0.37 15.15 -4.30
CA THR A 158 -0.69 14.47 -3.54
C THR A 158 -1.21 15.34 -2.40
N CYS A 159 -2.49 15.20 -2.05
CA CYS A 159 -3.06 15.84 -0.88
C CYS A 159 -4.16 15.03 -0.19
N SER A 160 -4.33 15.31 1.09
CA SER A 160 -5.50 14.92 1.87
C SER A 160 -6.29 16.17 2.25
N ILE A 161 -7.59 16.14 2.03
CA ILE A 161 -8.51 17.14 2.56
C ILE A 161 -9.58 16.41 3.35
N VAL A 162 -9.87 16.90 4.55
CA VAL A 162 -10.93 16.38 5.41
C VAL A 162 -11.76 17.53 5.96
N ALA A 163 -13.04 17.26 6.15
CA ALA A 163 -14.03 18.22 6.63
C ALA A 163 -14.43 17.90 8.08
N HIS A 164 -14.50 18.91 8.94
CA HIS A 164 -15.09 18.79 10.27
C HIS A 164 -15.54 20.17 10.79
N ASN A 165 -16.76 20.26 11.33
CA ASN A 165 -17.33 21.49 11.91
C ASN A 165 -17.22 22.72 11.00
N ASN A 166 -17.56 22.59 9.71
CA ASN A 166 -17.45 23.63 8.68
C ASN A 166 -16.03 24.06 8.28
N TYR A 167 -14.99 23.45 8.88
CA TYR A 167 -13.61 23.65 8.47
C TYR A 167 -13.13 22.55 7.54
N LEU A 168 -12.27 22.94 6.62
CA LEU A 168 -11.47 22.07 5.78
C LEU A 168 -10.05 22.03 6.33
N TYR A 169 -9.51 20.83 6.43
CA TYR A 169 -8.13 20.58 6.84
C TYR A 169 -7.40 19.99 5.65
N LEU A 170 -6.50 20.79 5.09
CA LEU A 170 -5.73 20.42 3.91
C LEU A 170 -4.30 20.07 4.34
N VAL A 171 -3.87 18.87 3.96
CA VAL A 171 -2.47 18.43 4.05
C VAL A 171 -1.97 18.07 2.67
N TYR A 172 -0.86 18.66 2.23
CA TYR A 172 -0.29 18.45 0.91
C TYR A 172 1.23 18.39 0.98
N GLN A 173 1.84 17.75 0.00
CA GLN A 173 3.29 17.69 -0.11
C GLN A 173 3.85 18.92 -0.84
N VAL A 174 4.96 19.47 -0.40
CA VAL A 174 5.71 20.51 -1.13
C VAL A 174 7.17 20.11 -1.21
N TYR A 175 7.85 20.48 -2.29
CA TYR A 175 9.29 20.31 -2.38
C TYR A 175 9.99 21.53 -1.77
N ASP A 176 10.62 21.34 -0.61
CA ASP A 176 11.28 22.39 0.15
C ASP A 176 12.70 21.96 0.53
N ASN A 177 13.69 22.82 0.26
CA ASN A 177 15.10 22.58 0.61
C ASN A 177 15.64 21.21 0.18
N GLY A 178 15.33 20.79 -1.05
CA GLY A 178 15.81 19.53 -1.61
C GLY A 178 15.05 18.28 -1.17
N LYS A 179 13.93 18.43 -0.44
CA LYS A 179 13.13 17.30 0.04
C LYS A 179 11.63 17.57 0.04
N TYR A 180 10.82 16.52 -0.10
CA TYR A 180 9.37 16.64 0.08
C TYR A 180 9.02 16.75 1.56
N GLN A 181 8.24 17.76 1.91
CA GLN A 181 7.70 18.03 3.25
C GLN A 181 6.19 18.10 3.18
N LEU A 182 5.51 17.82 4.29
CA LEU A 182 4.07 17.99 4.38
C LEU A 182 3.75 19.37 4.96
N VAL A 183 2.80 20.03 4.31
CA VAL A 183 2.25 21.32 4.71
C VAL A 183 0.80 21.13 5.13
N TYR A 184 0.41 21.85 6.18
CA TYR A 184 -0.93 21.90 6.72
C TYR A 184 -1.51 23.30 6.57
N LYS A 185 -2.76 23.36 6.12
CA LYS A 185 -3.60 24.56 6.09
C LYS A 185 -5.00 24.23 6.60
N VAL A 186 -5.65 25.23 7.20
CA VAL A 186 -7.05 25.16 7.60
C VAL A 186 -7.82 26.22 6.85
N GLY A 187 -8.97 25.85 6.29
CA GLY A 187 -9.82 26.75 5.53
C GLY A 187 -11.26 26.71 6.02
N MET A 188 -11.97 27.84 5.85
CA MET A 188 -13.42 27.93 5.97
C MET A 188 -13.90 28.90 4.91
N GLU A 189 -14.64 28.39 3.91
CA GLU A 189 -15.12 29.18 2.78
C GLU A 189 -13.98 30.03 2.16
N ASN A 190 -13.99 31.36 2.30
CA ASN A 190 -13.02 32.26 1.68
C ASN A 190 -11.76 32.55 2.53
N GLU A 191 -11.65 31.96 3.72
CA GLU A 191 -10.55 32.24 4.64
C GLU A 191 -9.67 31.00 4.81
N TRP A 192 -8.36 31.16 4.60
CA TRP A 192 -7.37 30.09 4.77
C TRP A 192 -6.26 30.56 5.70
N SER A 193 -5.79 29.66 6.55
CA SER A 193 -4.63 29.91 7.41
C SER A 193 -3.35 30.07 6.59
N GLU A 194 -2.34 30.65 7.22
CA GLU A 194 -0.96 30.54 6.75
C GLU A 194 -0.54 29.07 6.64
N ARG A 195 0.40 28.79 5.72
CA ARG A 195 0.94 27.45 5.52
C ARG A 195 1.86 27.06 6.69
N SER A 196 1.74 25.83 7.19
CA SER A 196 2.61 25.31 8.25
C SER A 196 3.24 23.99 7.83
N ILE A 197 4.57 23.91 7.80
CA ILE A 197 5.28 22.63 7.64
C ILE A 197 5.09 21.81 8.92
N ILE A 198 4.69 20.54 8.78
CA ILE A 198 4.38 19.65 9.92
C ILE A 198 5.35 18.48 10.05
N THR A 199 6.15 18.20 9.03
CA THR A 199 7.21 17.19 9.07
C THR A 199 8.53 17.84 9.44
N VAL A 200 9.26 17.24 10.37
CA VAL A 200 10.57 17.74 10.85
C VAL A 200 11.73 16.84 10.44
N SER A 201 11.44 15.69 9.83
CA SER A 201 12.44 14.68 9.50
C SER A 201 13.31 15.04 8.29
N GLU A 202 14.46 14.36 8.19
CA GLU A 202 15.37 14.46 7.05
C GLU A 202 14.86 13.74 5.79
N GLY A 203 14.01 12.72 5.93
CA GLY A 203 13.46 11.96 4.79
C GLY A 203 12.44 12.73 3.94
N MET A 204 12.14 12.19 2.75
CA MET A 204 11.09 12.72 1.87
C MET A 204 9.73 12.24 2.35
N ASN A 205 8.80 13.16 2.62
CA ASN A 205 7.46 12.85 3.10
C ASN A 205 6.44 13.07 1.97
N ILE A 206 5.73 12.01 1.58
CA ILE A 206 4.84 11.99 0.41
C ILE A 206 3.54 11.25 0.71
N SER A 207 2.53 11.42 -0.15
CA SER A 207 1.25 10.67 -0.09
C SER A 207 0.54 10.78 1.26
N PRO A 208 0.21 12.00 1.74
CA PRO A 208 -0.52 12.17 2.98
C PRO A 208 -1.96 11.65 2.84
N SER A 209 -2.44 10.99 3.89
CA SER A 209 -3.84 10.60 4.06
C SER A 209 -4.28 10.94 5.47
N ALA A 210 -5.47 11.54 5.62
CA ALA A 210 -5.95 12.06 6.88
C ALA A 210 -7.41 11.67 7.13
N VAL A 211 -7.78 11.62 8.42
CA VAL A 211 -9.15 11.46 8.90
C VAL A 211 -9.32 12.23 10.21
N ILE A 212 -10.56 12.62 10.52
CA ILE A 212 -10.91 13.21 11.81
C ILE A 212 -11.75 12.22 12.59
N ASP A 213 -11.35 11.93 13.84
CA ASP A 213 -12.10 11.05 14.74
C ASP A 213 -13.33 11.76 15.32
N ASN A 214 -14.20 11.02 16.02
CA ASN A 214 -15.42 11.57 16.63
C ASN A 214 -15.16 12.58 17.75
N ASN A 215 -13.96 12.58 18.35
CA ASN A 215 -13.53 13.59 19.32
C ASN A 215 -13.01 14.86 18.61
N GLY A 216 -13.03 14.87 17.28
CA GLY A 216 -12.51 15.94 16.46
C GLY A 216 -10.99 15.98 16.43
N ASN A 217 -10.28 14.88 16.72
CA ASN A 217 -8.84 14.79 16.56
C ASN A 217 -8.48 14.45 15.10
N LEU A 218 -7.36 14.95 14.58
CA LEU A 218 -6.91 14.81 13.21
C LEU A 218 -5.80 13.79 13.23
N HIS A 219 -6.01 12.72 12.47
CA HIS A 219 -5.10 11.62 12.31
C HIS A 219 -4.51 11.71 10.92
N LEU A 220 -3.20 11.66 10.81
CA LEU A 220 -2.49 11.81 9.55
C LEU A 220 -1.47 10.69 9.40
N VAL A 221 -1.45 10.08 8.23
CA VAL A 221 -0.45 9.10 7.80
C VAL A 221 0.18 9.53 6.49
N TRP A 222 1.41 9.09 6.25
CA TRP A 222 2.13 9.37 5.03
C TRP A 222 3.28 8.39 4.83
N LEU A 223 3.87 8.40 3.63
CA LEU A 223 5.10 7.68 3.37
C LEU A 223 6.31 8.56 3.65
N ARG A 224 7.28 7.99 4.38
CA ARG A 224 8.62 8.55 4.49
C ARG A 224 9.60 7.70 3.69
N ARG A 225 10.25 8.31 2.71
CA ARG A 225 11.39 7.73 2.01
C ARG A 225 12.67 8.02 2.80
N GLY A 226 13.35 6.96 3.24
CA GLY A 226 14.74 7.02 3.71
C GLY A 226 15.70 6.50 2.64
N ASP A 227 16.79 5.87 3.09
CA ASP A 227 17.86 5.28 2.26
C ASP A 227 17.37 4.04 1.49
N LEU A 228 16.46 4.23 0.54
CA LEU A 228 15.87 3.23 -0.38
C LEU A 228 14.60 2.51 0.11
N LYS A 229 14.08 2.81 1.29
CA LYS A 229 12.82 2.22 1.79
C LYS A 229 11.78 3.29 2.12
N PHE A 230 10.52 2.99 1.81
CA PHE A 230 9.36 3.73 2.26
C PHE A 230 8.81 3.14 3.56
N LYS A 231 8.59 4.00 4.55
CA LYS A 231 7.97 3.67 5.85
C LYS A 231 6.64 4.37 5.99
N VAL A 232 5.68 3.73 6.64
CA VAL A 232 4.40 4.36 6.98
C VAL A 232 4.56 5.08 8.31
N MET A 233 4.37 6.39 8.24
CA MET A 233 4.44 7.29 9.38
C MET A 233 3.05 7.70 9.81
N TYR A 234 2.91 8.03 11.09
CA TYR A 234 1.67 8.47 11.72
C TYR A 234 1.94 9.64 12.66
N ILE A 235 1.01 10.57 12.69
CA ILE A 235 0.96 11.67 13.66
C ILE A 235 -0.50 11.98 13.97
N ARG A 236 -0.75 12.48 15.18
CA ARG A 236 -2.06 12.95 15.60
C ARG A 236 -1.96 14.41 15.98
N LYS A 237 -2.98 15.18 15.69
CA LYS A 237 -3.20 16.47 16.32
C LYS A 237 -4.32 16.29 17.34
N PHE A 238 -4.17 16.82 18.56
CA PHE A 238 -5.26 16.87 19.54
C PHE A 238 -6.08 18.17 19.43
N LYS A 239 -7.40 18.03 19.43
CA LYS A 239 -8.31 19.17 19.58
C LYS A 239 -8.29 19.60 21.04
N THR A 240 -8.09 20.88 21.31
CA THR A 240 -8.05 21.44 22.67
C THR A 240 -9.12 22.52 22.79
N GLN A 241 -10.12 22.29 23.67
CA GLN A 241 -11.17 23.27 24.00
C GLN A 241 -11.91 23.86 22.77
N GLY A 242 -12.28 23.00 21.81
CA GLY A 242 -13.03 23.43 20.63
C GLY A 242 -12.19 23.96 19.47
N PHE A 243 -10.90 24.23 19.69
CA PHE A 243 -9.99 24.74 18.67
C PHE A 243 -8.75 23.85 18.48
N TRP A 244 -8.14 24.03 17.32
CA TRP A 244 -6.85 23.46 16.99
C TRP A 244 -5.78 24.48 17.32
N LEU A 245 -5.03 24.28 18.41
CA LEU A 245 -3.89 25.15 18.71
C LEU A 245 -2.87 25.10 17.56
N ARG A 246 -2.04 26.14 17.42
CA ARG A 246 -0.90 26.14 16.48
C ARG A 246 0.08 25.00 16.79
N THR A 247 0.15 24.61 18.06
CA THR A 247 0.84 23.44 18.60
C THR A 247 -0.11 22.24 18.77
N GLY A 248 0.35 21.11 19.29
CA GLY A 248 -0.52 19.96 19.60
C GLY A 248 -0.50 18.80 18.60
N TRP A 249 0.44 18.82 17.66
CA TRP A 249 0.85 17.59 16.98
C TRP A 249 1.63 16.70 17.95
N THR A 250 1.38 15.39 17.91
CA THR A 250 2.19 14.40 18.61
C THR A 250 3.56 14.27 17.96
N LYS A 251 4.45 13.50 18.58
CA LYS A 251 5.67 13.06 17.89
C LYS A 251 5.28 12.14 16.71
N GLU A 252 6.05 12.22 15.62
CA GLU A 252 5.94 11.30 14.50
C GLU A 252 6.25 9.86 14.97
N GLN A 253 5.42 8.90 14.53
CA GLN A 253 5.55 7.48 14.85
C GLN A 253 5.65 6.67 13.57
N CYS A 254 6.63 5.77 13.47
CA CYS A 254 6.65 4.76 12.42
C CYS A 254 5.73 3.61 12.83
N ILE A 255 4.71 3.32 12.04
CA ILE A 255 3.72 2.26 12.32
C ILE A 255 3.90 1.03 11.43
N SER A 256 4.68 1.14 10.35
CA SER A 256 5.07 -0.01 9.56
C SER A 256 6.28 -0.75 10.16
N PRO A 257 6.44 -2.06 9.89
CA PRO A 257 7.67 -2.78 10.22
C PRO A 257 8.93 -2.15 9.60
N GLN A 258 10.12 -2.50 10.11
CA GLN A 258 11.38 -1.91 9.66
C GLN A 258 11.86 -2.41 8.28
N GLU A 259 11.45 -3.62 7.89
CA GLU A 259 12.10 -4.33 6.79
C GLU A 259 11.44 -4.14 5.41
N GLY A 260 10.18 -3.69 5.35
CA GLY A 260 9.44 -3.58 4.08
C GLY A 260 9.64 -2.26 3.33
N ASN A 261 9.05 -2.21 2.14
CA ASN A 261 9.02 -1.04 1.29
C ASN A 261 7.56 -0.70 0.97
N TYR A 262 6.97 0.15 1.81
CA TYR A 262 5.52 0.29 1.84
C TYR A 262 5.01 1.37 0.89
N LEU A 263 3.81 1.16 0.36
CA LEU A 263 3.18 2.08 -0.58
C LEU A 263 1.80 2.53 -0.07
N LEU A 264 1.47 3.77 -0.40
CA LEU A 264 0.16 4.40 -0.35
C LEU A 264 -0.63 4.14 0.96
N PRO A 265 -0.23 4.72 2.09
CA PRO A 265 -0.95 4.56 3.32
C PRO A 265 -2.29 5.30 3.22
N VAL A 266 -3.35 4.61 3.62
CA VAL A 266 -4.70 5.15 3.69
C VAL A 266 -5.16 5.03 5.12
N ILE A 267 -5.65 6.12 5.70
CA ILE A 267 -6.21 6.11 7.04
C ILE A 267 -7.72 6.26 6.98
N TYR A 268 -8.40 5.54 7.87
CA TYR A 268 -9.84 5.60 8.02
C TYR A 268 -10.21 5.52 9.49
N GLY A 269 -11.32 6.15 9.85
CA GLY A 269 -11.89 6.11 11.19
C GLY A 269 -13.32 5.62 11.18
N TRP A 270 -13.66 4.79 12.17
CA TRP A 270 -15.03 4.41 12.50
C TRP A 270 -15.23 4.48 14.01
N ASP A 271 -16.35 5.04 14.44
CA ASP A 271 -16.72 5.16 15.85
C ASP A 271 -15.58 5.74 16.73
N GLU A 272 -14.86 4.90 17.46
CA GLU A 272 -13.75 5.28 18.35
C GLU A 272 -12.37 4.82 17.85
N ASP A 273 -12.33 4.07 16.76
CA ASP A 273 -11.15 3.39 16.25
C ASP A 273 -10.67 4.02 14.93
N ILE A 274 -9.35 4.02 14.77
CA ILE A 274 -8.68 4.50 13.57
C ILE A 274 -7.79 3.36 13.05
N GLU A 275 -7.95 3.01 11.79
CA GLU A 275 -7.13 1.99 11.13
C GLU A 275 -6.40 2.59 9.93
N VAL A 276 -5.18 2.12 9.76
CA VAL A 276 -4.32 2.51 8.66
C VAL A 276 -4.05 1.29 7.82
N PHE A 277 -4.27 1.39 6.51
CA PHE A 277 -3.94 0.38 5.53
C PHE A 277 -2.75 0.82 4.70
N TRP A 278 -1.91 -0.13 4.28
CA TRP A 278 -0.84 0.12 3.32
C TRP A 278 -0.41 -1.16 2.61
N GLN A 279 0.30 -0.99 1.50
CA GLN A 279 0.73 -2.09 0.65
C GLN A 279 2.20 -2.38 0.92
N ASP A 280 2.56 -3.65 0.89
CA ASP A 280 3.89 -4.12 0.52
C ASP A 280 3.74 -5.01 -0.73
N LYS A 281 4.85 -5.42 -1.36
CA LYS A 281 4.90 -6.12 -2.67
C LYS A 281 3.69 -7.01 -2.97
N ASP A 282 3.36 -7.92 -2.04
CA ASP A 282 2.29 -8.91 -2.22
C ASP A 282 1.24 -8.90 -1.10
N LEU A 283 1.32 -7.96 -0.15
CA LEU A 283 0.51 -7.98 1.07
C LEU A 283 -0.08 -6.61 1.39
N ILE A 284 -1.32 -6.63 1.83
CA ILE A 284 -1.98 -5.47 2.44
C ILE A 284 -1.95 -5.63 3.95
N TYR A 285 -1.44 -4.60 4.62
CA TYR A 285 -1.40 -4.52 6.07
C TYR A 285 -2.50 -3.59 6.57
N SER A 286 -2.98 -3.85 7.77
CA SER A 286 -3.83 -2.97 8.55
C SER A 286 -3.21 -2.74 9.92
N TYR A 287 -3.33 -1.54 10.44
CA TYR A 287 -2.85 -1.17 11.77
C TYR A 287 -3.91 -0.39 12.51
N LEU A 288 -4.41 -0.99 13.60
CA LEU A 288 -5.41 -0.37 14.44
C LEU A 288 -4.71 0.48 15.51
N ILE A 289 -4.90 1.81 15.43
CA ILE A 289 -4.20 2.80 16.25
C ILE A 289 -4.47 2.61 17.74
N SER A 290 -5.73 2.36 18.13
CA SER A 290 -6.13 2.18 19.53
C SER A 290 -5.48 0.97 20.20
N LYS A 291 -5.32 -0.13 19.46
CA LYS A 291 -4.73 -1.39 19.94
C LYS A 291 -3.24 -1.51 19.64
N GLN A 292 -2.68 -0.57 18.90
CA GLN A 292 -1.31 -0.62 18.36
C GLN A 292 -0.99 -1.96 17.69
N LYS A 293 -1.98 -2.53 17.00
CA LYS A 293 -1.93 -3.90 16.50
C LYS A 293 -1.84 -3.93 14.98
N LEU A 294 -0.78 -4.55 14.48
CA LEU A 294 -0.60 -4.85 13.06
C LEU A 294 -1.27 -6.18 12.70
N CYS A 295 -2.08 -6.19 11.66
CA CYS A 295 -2.72 -7.38 11.11
C CYS A 295 -2.54 -7.44 9.58
N PRO A 296 -2.08 -8.56 9.01
CA PRO A 296 -2.21 -8.77 7.56
C PRO A 296 -3.69 -8.91 7.22
N VAL A 297 -4.15 -8.19 6.20
CA VAL A 297 -5.57 -8.18 5.83
C VAL A 297 -5.87 -9.32 4.87
N LYS A 298 -6.70 -10.27 5.32
CA LYS A 298 -7.09 -11.44 4.52
C LYS A 298 -8.38 -11.23 3.70
N ASN A 299 -9.21 -10.27 4.06
CA ASN A 299 -10.48 -9.98 3.39
C ASN A 299 -10.66 -8.47 3.30
N ILE A 300 -10.79 -7.93 2.10
CA ILE A 300 -10.92 -6.49 1.92
C ILE A 300 -12.24 -6.13 1.23
N LEU A 301 -12.64 -4.89 1.46
CA LEU A 301 -13.84 -4.17 1.08
C LEU A 301 -14.14 -4.12 -0.42
N VAL A 302 -13.18 -4.56 -1.23
CA VAL A 302 -13.24 -4.46 -2.68
C VAL A 302 -12.99 -5.82 -3.28
N SER A 303 -13.90 -6.25 -4.15
CA SER A 303 -13.76 -7.50 -4.88
C SER A 303 -13.54 -7.19 -6.36
N LYS A 304 -12.57 -7.85 -6.96
CA LYS A 304 -12.42 -7.89 -8.42
C LYS A 304 -13.38 -8.93 -8.99
N ASN A 305 -14.17 -8.55 -9.98
CA ASN A 305 -14.93 -9.50 -10.79
C ASN A 305 -14.57 -9.28 -12.27
N GLY A 306 -13.60 -10.07 -12.77
CA GLY A 306 -13.06 -9.89 -14.11
C GLY A 306 -12.37 -8.53 -14.28
N SER A 307 -12.93 -7.68 -15.15
CA SER A 307 -12.43 -6.33 -15.44
C SER A 307 -13.13 -5.21 -14.66
N SER A 308 -14.09 -5.58 -13.81
CA SER A 308 -14.82 -4.64 -12.94
C SER A 308 -14.28 -4.67 -11.52
N VAL A 309 -14.34 -3.53 -10.85
CA VAL A 309 -14.04 -3.37 -9.42
C VAL A 309 -15.31 -3.02 -8.65
N PHE A 310 -15.55 -3.69 -7.52
CA PHE A 310 -16.74 -3.48 -6.69
C PHE A 310 -16.40 -2.94 -5.30
N LEU A 311 -16.76 -1.69 -5.03
CA LEU A 311 -16.56 -0.95 -3.79
C LEU A 311 -17.83 -1.03 -2.93
N ASN A 312 -17.81 -1.78 -1.83
CA ASN A 312 -18.95 -1.85 -0.91
C ASN A 312 -18.75 -0.92 0.30
N LEU A 313 -19.39 0.25 0.26
CA LEU A 313 -19.28 1.27 1.29
C LEU A 313 -20.17 0.99 2.52
N GLU A 314 -21.13 0.06 2.43
CA GLU A 314 -21.97 -0.31 3.58
C GLU A 314 -21.17 -1.00 4.68
N LYS A 315 -20.10 -1.69 4.29
CA LYS A 315 -19.22 -2.37 5.23
C LYS A 315 -18.32 -1.40 6.00
N ILE A 316 -18.43 -0.10 5.74
CA ILE A 316 -17.55 0.91 6.32
C ILE A 316 -18.39 2.09 6.85
N PRO A 317 -18.86 1.99 8.11
CA PRO A 317 -19.54 3.09 8.76
C PRO A 317 -18.62 4.32 8.81
N GLY A 318 -19.11 5.49 8.42
CA GLY A 318 -18.37 6.75 8.55
C GLY A 318 -17.43 7.12 7.39
N ILE A 319 -17.28 6.28 6.35
CA ILE A 319 -16.57 6.73 5.14
C ILE A 319 -17.44 7.73 4.36
N ASN A 320 -17.06 8.99 4.50
CA ASN A 320 -17.52 10.07 3.63
C ASN A 320 -16.67 10.13 2.36
N LEU A 321 -15.35 9.90 2.46
CA LEU A 321 -14.41 10.15 1.36
C LEU A 321 -13.65 8.87 0.93
N ILE A 322 -13.94 8.35 -0.27
CA ILE A 322 -12.96 7.54 -1.01
C ILE A 322 -12.40 8.44 -2.11
N THR A 323 -11.23 9.01 -1.86
CA THR A 323 -10.45 9.59 -2.96
C THR A 323 -9.84 8.44 -3.72
N ILE A 324 -10.26 8.25 -4.97
CA ILE A 324 -9.58 7.34 -5.88
C ILE A 324 -8.81 8.20 -6.86
N GLU A 325 -7.50 8.24 -6.71
CA GLU A 325 -6.63 8.99 -7.62
C GLU A 325 -6.28 8.10 -8.83
N PRO A 326 -6.14 8.68 -10.04
CA PRO A 326 -5.88 7.93 -11.27
C PRO A 326 -4.53 7.20 -11.29
N ALA A 327 -3.59 7.67 -10.47
CA ALA A 327 -2.30 7.02 -10.24
C ALA A 327 -2.25 6.26 -8.89
N SER A 328 -3.29 6.37 -8.05
CA SER A 328 -3.31 5.68 -6.78
C SER A 328 -3.79 4.24 -6.96
N THR A 329 -2.88 3.31 -6.68
CA THR A 329 -3.22 1.95 -6.30
C THR A 329 -3.98 1.89 -4.96
N THR A 330 -4.53 2.99 -4.43
CA THR A 330 -5.43 3.00 -3.25
C THR A 330 -6.65 2.10 -3.44
N LEU A 331 -7.15 1.98 -4.68
CA LEU A 331 -8.16 0.98 -5.00
C LEU A 331 -7.56 -0.43 -5.06
N PHE A 332 -6.41 -0.60 -5.71
CA PHE A 332 -5.70 -1.89 -5.81
C PHE A 332 -5.38 -2.50 -4.43
N LEU A 333 -4.98 -1.64 -3.50
CA LEU A 333 -4.78 -1.92 -2.09
C LEU A 333 -5.99 -2.53 -1.40
N LEU A 334 -7.18 -2.26 -1.90
CA LEU A 334 -8.39 -2.85 -1.37
C LEU A 334 -8.86 -4.08 -2.17
N ILE A 335 -8.32 -4.32 -3.36
CA ILE A 335 -8.83 -5.29 -4.35
C ILE A 335 -8.11 -6.65 -4.28
N GLU A 336 -6.83 -6.67 -3.92
CA GLU A 336 -5.97 -7.82 -4.23
C GLU A 336 -5.98 -8.94 -3.17
N ASN A 337 -7.15 -9.53 -2.93
CA ASN A 337 -7.24 -10.84 -2.25
C ASN A 337 -8.50 -11.67 -2.58
N SER A 338 -9.35 -11.25 -3.52
CA SER A 338 -10.60 -11.99 -3.84
C SER A 338 -10.45 -13.11 -4.89
N VAL A 339 -9.27 -13.30 -5.48
CA VAL A 339 -9.10 -14.11 -6.72
C VAL A 339 -8.76 -15.59 -6.49
N LEU A 340 -8.36 -16.01 -5.28
CA LEU A 340 -7.87 -17.39 -5.08
C LEU A 340 -8.92 -18.47 -4.73
N LYS A 341 -10.23 -18.24 -4.92
CA LYS A 341 -11.24 -19.24 -4.51
C LYS A 341 -12.31 -19.68 -5.49
N ASN A 342 -12.31 -19.23 -6.75
CA ASN A 342 -13.31 -19.69 -7.72
C ASN A 342 -12.66 -20.09 -9.04
N SER A 343 -12.28 -21.38 -9.16
CA SER A 343 -12.15 -22.05 -10.46
C SER A 343 -13.07 -23.28 -10.50
N ASN A 344 -13.80 -23.34 -11.61
CA ASN A 344 -15.05 -24.05 -11.87
C ASN A 344 -15.02 -25.58 -11.85
N ILE A 345 -16.20 -26.13 -11.54
CA ILE A 345 -16.67 -27.50 -11.75
C ILE A 345 -17.11 -27.66 -13.21
N SER A 346 -16.56 -28.65 -13.92
CA SER A 346 -17.34 -29.66 -14.69
C SER A 346 -16.47 -30.62 -15.52
N GLU A 347 -16.71 -31.92 -15.33
CA GLU A 347 -16.50 -33.09 -16.22
C GLU A 347 -15.32 -34.09 -15.97
N ILE A 348 -15.72 -35.39 -16.02
CA ILE A 348 -14.99 -36.65 -16.32
C ILE A 348 -14.46 -37.51 -15.15
N ASN A 349 -15.23 -38.55 -14.81
CA ASN A 349 -14.85 -39.73 -14.02
C ASN A 349 -14.05 -40.74 -14.89
N ASN A 350 -12.73 -40.84 -14.74
CA ASN A 350 -11.96 -42.12 -14.64
C ASN A 350 -10.44 -42.00 -14.26
N PRO A 351 -9.96 -41.15 -13.32
CA PRO A 351 -8.51 -40.98 -13.09
C PRO A 351 -7.97 -41.62 -11.79
N LEU A 352 -8.83 -42.24 -10.97
CA LEU A 352 -8.51 -42.50 -9.55
C LEU A 352 -7.36 -43.51 -9.35
N ASN A 353 -7.30 -44.56 -10.16
CA ASN A 353 -6.27 -45.60 -10.03
C ASN A 353 -4.91 -45.12 -10.56
N LEU A 354 -4.90 -44.36 -11.65
CA LEU A 354 -3.67 -43.78 -12.20
C LEU A 354 -3.11 -42.66 -11.29
N LEU A 355 -3.97 -41.96 -10.56
CA LEU A 355 -3.57 -40.99 -9.54
C LEU A 355 -3.01 -41.67 -8.29
N GLN A 356 -3.54 -42.82 -7.87
CA GLN A 356 -3.04 -43.53 -6.69
C GLN A 356 -1.61 -44.04 -6.87
N GLU A 357 -1.31 -44.61 -8.04
CA GLU A 357 0.04 -45.09 -8.36
C GLU A 357 1.05 -43.94 -8.39
N LYS A 358 0.69 -42.81 -9.00
CA LYS A 358 1.52 -41.60 -9.01
C LYS A 358 1.68 -40.95 -7.64
N ILE A 359 0.68 -41.06 -6.75
CA ILE A 359 0.76 -40.55 -5.38
C ILE A 359 1.77 -41.36 -4.56
N GLU A 360 1.80 -42.69 -4.70
CA GLU A 360 2.76 -43.53 -3.98
C GLU A 360 4.19 -43.33 -4.50
N GLU A 361 4.38 -43.13 -5.81
CA GLU A 361 5.68 -42.74 -6.37
C GLU A 361 6.16 -41.39 -5.82
N GLN A 362 5.28 -40.39 -5.73
CA GLN A 362 5.64 -39.06 -5.22
C GLN A 362 5.93 -39.06 -3.71
N LYS A 363 5.26 -39.91 -2.92
CA LYS A 363 5.59 -40.08 -1.49
C LYS A 363 7.00 -40.63 -1.28
N ALA A 364 7.40 -41.63 -2.08
CA ALA A 364 8.75 -42.18 -2.00
C ALA A 364 9.82 -41.12 -2.33
N VAL A 365 9.54 -40.24 -3.30
CA VAL A 365 10.44 -39.12 -3.63
C VAL A 365 10.54 -38.11 -2.49
N ILE A 366 9.42 -37.77 -1.84
CA ILE A 366 9.41 -36.83 -0.71
C ILE A 366 10.20 -37.39 0.48
N GLU A 367 10.03 -38.67 0.80
CA GLU A 367 10.76 -39.33 1.89
C GLU A 367 12.27 -39.38 1.62
N GLY A 368 12.68 -39.55 0.35
CA GLY A 368 14.07 -39.40 -0.09
C GLY A 368 14.61 -38.00 0.15
N LEU A 369 13.87 -36.96 -0.23
CA LEU A 369 14.28 -35.56 -0.05
C LEU A 369 14.37 -35.15 1.43
N GLU A 370 13.48 -35.65 2.29
CA GLU A 370 13.54 -35.41 3.73
C GLU A 370 14.76 -36.08 4.37
N THR A 371 15.12 -37.26 3.89
CA THR A 371 16.34 -37.97 4.31
C THR A 371 17.59 -37.20 3.91
N ASP A 372 17.66 -36.73 2.66
CA ASP A 372 18.78 -35.92 2.16
C ASP A 372 18.93 -34.60 2.94
N LEU A 373 17.80 -33.94 3.24
CA LEU A 373 17.81 -32.71 4.04
C LEU A 373 18.31 -32.95 5.47
N SER A 374 17.95 -34.07 6.07
CA SER A 374 18.43 -34.47 7.39
C SER A 374 19.94 -34.72 7.39
N GLU A 375 20.46 -35.39 6.35
CA GLU A 375 21.89 -35.62 6.19
C GLU A 375 22.68 -34.30 6.00
N GLN A 376 22.16 -33.37 5.20
CA GLN A 376 22.78 -32.06 5.00
C GLN A 376 22.85 -31.26 6.30
N LYS A 377 21.78 -31.26 7.11
CA LYS A 377 21.78 -30.63 8.45
C LYS A 377 22.83 -31.25 9.37
N ARG A 378 23.03 -32.57 9.31
CA ARG A 378 24.06 -33.26 10.08
C ARG A 378 25.47 -32.85 9.64
N LYS A 379 25.72 -32.73 8.32
CA LYS A 379 27.01 -32.26 7.77
C LYS A 379 27.33 -30.84 8.21
N ILE A 380 26.37 -29.93 8.15
CA ILE A 380 26.54 -28.54 8.62
C ILE A 380 26.91 -28.49 10.11
N LYS A 381 26.26 -29.31 10.94
CA LYS A 381 26.57 -29.36 12.37
C LYS A 381 28.01 -29.80 12.65
N ILE A 382 28.49 -30.83 11.95
CA ILE A 382 29.88 -31.32 12.09
C ILE A 382 30.88 -30.25 11.65
N LEU A 383 30.60 -29.53 10.56
CA LEU A 383 31.47 -28.45 10.07
C LEU A 383 31.57 -27.31 11.09
N TRP A 384 30.47 -26.94 11.72
CA TRP A 384 30.45 -25.90 12.76
C TRP A 384 31.24 -26.30 14.02
N GLU A 385 31.12 -27.57 14.45
CA GLU A 385 31.92 -28.10 15.57
C GLU A 385 33.43 -28.12 15.24
N ASN A 386 33.79 -28.44 13.99
CA ASN A 386 35.17 -28.40 13.51
C ASN A 386 35.73 -26.97 13.46
N GLU A 387 34.94 -25.99 13.00
CA GLU A 387 35.32 -24.57 12.99
C GLU A 387 35.67 -24.09 14.41
N LYS A 388 34.79 -24.39 15.37
CA LYS A 388 35.02 -24.02 16.78
C LYS A 388 36.28 -24.68 17.38
N LEU A 389 36.57 -25.92 16.99
CA LEU A 389 37.79 -26.62 17.41
C LEU A 389 39.05 -25.96 16.81
N GLN A 390 39.00 -25.56 15.54
CA GLN A 390 40.09 -24.85 14.86
C GLN A 390 40.36 -23.48 15.51
N GLU A 391 39.32 -22.71 15.83
CA GLU A 391 39.45 -21.43 16.54
C GLU A 391 40.13 -21.61 17.91
N THR A 392 39.77 -22.66 18.63
CA THR A 392 40.36 -22.97 19.94
C THR A 392 41.85 -23.30 19.81
N LYS A 393 42.24 -24.13 18.83
CA LYS A 393 43.65 -24.44 18.56
C LYS A 393 44.46 -23.20 18.16
N ILE A 394 43.90 -22.33 17.33
CA ILE A 394 44.55 -21.06 16.95
C ILE A 394 44.80 -20.20 18.18
N LYS A 395 43.83 -20.14 19.11
CA LYS A 395 43.99 -19.39 20.36
C LYS A 395 45.11 -19.96 21.23
N GLU A 396 45.13 -21.28 21.44
CA GLU A 396 46.20 -21.93 22.20
C GLU A 396 47.59 -21.74 21.60
N LEU A 397 47.70 -21.79 20.26
CA LEU A 397 48.97 -21.54 19.57
C LEU A 397 49.44 -20.10 19.75
N LYS A 398 48.53 -19.12 19.68
CA LYS A 398 48.85 -17.71 19.96
C LYS A 398 49.37 -17.52 21.38
N ASP A 399 48.73 -18.16 22.36
CA ASP A 399 49.13 -18.06 23.76
C ASP A 399 50.51 -18.72 24.00
N LYS A 400 50.78 -19.86 23.35
CA LYS A 400 52.11 -20.51 23.37
C LYS A 400 53.18 -19.65 22.72
N LEU A 401 52.87 -19.03 21.57
CA LEU A 401 53.79 -18.12 20.87
C LEU A 401 54.12 -16.92 21.77
N LEU A 402 53.13 -16.35 22.46
CA LEU A 402 53.32 -15.21 23.35
C LEU A 402 54.21 -15.55 24.55
N LYS A 403 53.95 -16.70 25.21
CA LYS A 403 54.79 -17.17 26.33
C LYS A 403 56.22 -17.45 25.89
N LYS A 404 56.39 -18.11 24.74
CA LYS A 404 57.71 -18.41 24.19
C LYS A 404 58.46 -17.14 23.79
N ASN A 405 57.78 -16.14 23.22
CA ASN A 405 58.38 -14.84 22.92
C ASN A 405 58.84 -14.11 24.19
N GLN A 406 58.13 -14.26 25.32
CA GLN A 406 58.56 -13.71 26.61
C GLN A 406 59.77 -14.45 27.21
N GLU A 407 59.85 -15.76 27.06
CA GLU A 407 60.98 -16.59 27.52
C GLU A 407 62.24 -16.42 26.63
N ASP A 408 62.07 -16.23 25.33
CA ASP A 408 63.16 -16.15 24.35
C ASP A 408 63.78 -14.75 24.20
N ILE A 409 63.11 -13.68 24.66
CA ILE A 409 63.74 -12.34 24.88
C ILE A 409 64.96 -12.44 25.81
N LEU A 410 65.09 -13.51 26.59
CA LEU A 410 66.23 -13.77 27.47
C LEU A 410 67.38 -14.58 26.83
N LYS A 411 67.25 -15.20 25.64
CA LYS A 411 68.30 -16.08 25.06
C LYS A 411 68.33 -16.04 23.52
N THR A 412 69.36 -15.43 22.95
CA THR A 412 69.53 -15.15 21.51
C THR A 412 69.99 -16.34 20.64
N ASN A 413 69.62 -16.29 19.35
CA ASN A 413 70.13 -16.98 18.14
C ASN A 413 69.60 -18.36 17.71
N LYS A 414 68.59 -18.97 18.35
CA LYS A 414 67.84 -20.14 17.79
C LYS A 414 66.38 -19.80 17.40
N PHE A 415 66.08 -18.51 17.30
CA PHE A 415 64.73 -17.94 17.26
C PHE A 415 64.10 -17.97 15.85
N ASP A 416 64.90 -17.77 14.80
CA ASP A 416 64.34 -17.46 13.49
C ASP A 416 63.71 -18.68 12.80
N GLU A 417 64.31 -19.87 12.91
CA GLU A 417 63.81 -21.06 12.22
C GLU A 417 62.44 -21.54 12.77
N LYS A 418 62.29 -21.57 14.10
CA LYS A 418 61.06 -22.07 14.72
C LYS A 418 59.92 -21.04 14.70
N LYS A 419 60.25 -19.76 14.55
CA LYS A 419 59.28 -18.70 14.28
C LYS A 419 58.73 -18.82 12.86
N ILE A 420 59.60 -19.04 11.88
CA ILE A 420 59.22 -19.26 10.47
C ILE A 420 58.29 -20.48 10.34
N GLU A 421 58.57 -21.60 11.02
CA GLU A 421 57.68 -22.77 11.00
C GLU A 421 56.28 -22.48 11.58
N LEU A 422 56.19 -21.73 12.67
CA LEU A 422 54.90 -21.38 13.29
C LEU A 422 54.12 -20.37 12.46
N GLU A 423 54.79 -19.42 11.82
CA GLU A 423 54.15 -18.46 10.91
C GLU A 423 53.60 -19.17 9.67
N GLN A 424 54.34 -20.14 9.11
CA GLN A 424 53.87 -20.97 8.00
C GLN A 424 52.64 -21.80 8.35
N GLU A 425 52.59 -22.38 9.56
CA GLU A 425 51.43 -23.16 9.99
C GLU A 425 50.20 -22.27 10.26
N ILE A 426 50.40 -21.06 10.81
CA ILE A 426 49.33 -20.08 10.98
C ILE A 426 48.74 -19.68 9.62
N ASP A 427 49.58 -19.46 8.61
CA ASP A 427 49.10 -19.08 7.27
C ASP A 427 48.39 -20.24 6.56
N ARG A 428 48.83 -21.49 6.74
CA ARG A 428 48.07 -22.67 6.27
C ARG A 428 46.68 -22.75 6.89
N LEU A 429 46.58 -22.54 8.21
CA LEU A 429 45.29 -22.55 8.91
C LEU A 429 44.37 -21.41 8.45
N ARG A 430 44.92 -20.22 8.15
CA ARG A 430 44.15 -19.10 7.59
C ARG A 430 43.58 -19.42 6.21
N GLN A 431 44.38 -20.02 5.33
CA GLN A 431 43.91 -20.45 4.00
C GLN A 431 42.81 -21.52 4.11
N SER A 432 42.97 -22.48 5.02
CA SER A 432 41.94 -23.49 5.27
C SER A 432 40.65 -22.88 5.81
N LEU A 433 40.74 -21.88 6.70
CA LEU A 433 39.57 -21.19 7.23
C LEU A 433 38.82 -20.41 6.15
N GLU A 434 39.55 -19.74 5.26
CA GLU A 434 38.95 -18.97 4.16
C GLU A 434 38.22 -19.89 3.15
N ALA A 435 38.78 -21.06 2.87
CA ALA A 435 38.13 -22.07 2.05
C ALA A 435 36.80 -22.57 2.67
N VAL A 436 36.77 -22.77 4.00
CA VAL A 436 35.56 -23.17 4.72
C VAL A 436 34.50 -22.07 4.69
N LYS A 437 34.89 -20.80 4.88
CA LYS A 437 33.97 -19.66 4.77
C LYS A 437 33.33 -19.56 3.40
N LYS A 438 34.13 -19.71 2.34
CA LYS A 438 33.62 -19.69 0.96
C LYS A 438 32.56 -20.77 0.72
N ILE A 439 32.81 -22.01 1.19
CA ILE A 439 31.83 -23.10 1.08
C ILE A 439 30.55 -22.78 1.88
N ASN A 440 30.69 -22.16 3.05
CA ASN A 440 29.54 -21.79 3.88
C ASN A 440 28.69 -20.69 3.23
N ASP A 441 29.33 -19.71 2.59
CA ASP A 441 28.63 -18.66 1.86
C ASP A 441 27.91 -19.21 0.62
N GLU A 442 28.54 -20.11 -0.15
CA GLU A 442 27.90 -20.82 -1.27
C GLU A 442 26.67 -21.64 -0.79
N LEU A 443 26.75 -22.29 0.37
CA LEU A 443 25.61 -23.01 0.94
C LEU A 443 24.49 -22.07 1.40
N ARG A 444 24.83 -20.89 1.95
CA ARG A 444 23.84 -19.87 2.35
C ARG A 444 23.13 -19.25 1.17
N GLU A 445 23.80 -19.08 0.03
CA GLU A 445 23.17 -18.58 -1.20
C GLU A 445 22.21 -19.61 -1.82
N ARG A 446 22.53 -20.92 -1.71
CA ARG A 446 21.70 -22.00 -2.29
C ARG A 446 20.54 -22.41 -1.38
N LEU A 447 20.58 -22.09 -0.09
CA LEU A 447 19.56 -22.47 0.89
C LEU A 447 18.18 -21.83 0.60
N PRO A 448 18.06 -20.53 0.25
CA PRO A 448 16.79 -19.91 -0.12
C PRO A 448 16.15 -20.54 -1.36
N GLU A 449 16.93 -20.94 -2.36
CA GLU A 449 16.43 -21.62 -3.55
C GLU A 449 15.85 -23.00 -3.19
N LYS A 450 16.55 -23.77 -2.36
CA LYS A 450 16.07 -25.07 -1.87
C LYS A 450 14.85 -24.95 -0.95
N GLU A 451 14.80 -23.90 -0.12
CA GLU A 451 13.61 -23.60 0.69
C GLU A 451 12.42 -23.17 -0.16
N LYS A 452 12.66 -22.43 -1.24
CA LYS A 452 11.63 -22.04 -2.20
C LYS A 452 11.08 -23.27 -2.93
N GLU A 453 11.95 -24.15 -3.43
CA GLU A 453 11.54 -25.42 -4.03
C GLU A 453 10.71 -26.26 -3.05
N ALA A 454 11.14 -26.36 -1.78
CA ALA A 454 10.39 -27.10 -0.76
C ALA A 454 9.03 -26.47 -0.43
N ARG A 455 8.92 -25.13 -0.44
CA ARG A 455 7.64 -24.41 -0.22
C ARG A 455 6.69 -24.57 -1.40
N GLU A 456 7.20 -24.53 -2.63
CA GLU A 456 6.41 -24.76 -3.84
C GLU A 456 5.85 -26.19 -3.86
N LEU A 457 6.66 -27.18 -3.48
CA LEU A 457 6.21 -28.56 -3.33
C LEU A 457 5.12 -28.70 -2.24
N LYS A 458 5.29 -28.02 -1.10
CA LYS A 458 4.33 -28.06 0.01
C LYS A 458 3.02 -27.31 -0.28
N GLN A 459 3.08 -26.22 -1.04
CA GLN A 459 1.90 -25.48 -1.49
C GLN A 459 1.10 -26.30 -2.51
N ASN A 460 1.80 -27.00 -3.40
CA ASN A 460 1.17 -27.93 -4.34
C ASN A 460 0.51 -29.12 -3.59
N GLU A 461 1.09 -29.58 -2.49
CA GLU A 461 0.50 -30.61 -1.61
C GLU A 461 -0.80 -30.12 -0.92
N ILE A 462 -0.82 -28.89 -0.40
CA ILE A 462 -2.00 -28.29 0.26
C ILE A 462 -3.12 -28.06 -0.75
N ASN A 463 -2.79 -27.55 -1.94
CA ASN A 463 -3.75 -27.35 -3.02
C ASN A 463 -4.36 -28.69 -3.48
N SER A 464 -3.62 -29.80 -3.41
CA SER A 464 -4.12 -31.15 -3.68
C SER A 464 -5.04 -31.73 -2.58
N LYS A 465 -4.90 -31.28 -1.33
CA LYS A 465 -5.70 -31.72 -0.17
C LYS A 465 -7.03 -30.96 -0.07
N GLU A 466 -7.08 -29.67 -0.41
CA GLU A 466 -8.34 -28.90 -0.42
C GLU A 466 -9.32 -29.36 -1.51
N PHE A 467 -8.81 -29.86 -2.64
CA PHE A 467 -9.63 -30.40 -3.74
C PHE A 467 -10.38 -31.71 -3.38
N LYS A 468 -10.07 -32.36 -2.24
CA LYS A 468 -10.76 -33.58 -1.77
C LYS A 468 -11.91 -33.34 -0.78
N SER A 469 -12.28 -32.09 -0.46
CA SER A 469 -13.23 -31.80 0.64
C SER A 469 -14.59 -31.19 0.25
N LYS A 470 -14.89 -31.00 -1.05
CA LYS A 470 -16.21 -30.48 -1.48
C LYS A 470 -16.81 -31.25 -2.65
N GLU A 471 -17.60 -32.27 -2.30
CA GLU A 471 -18.88 -32.73 -2.89
C GLU A 471 -19.19 -34.05 -2.15
N TYR A 472 -20.22 -34.13 -1.30
CA TYR A 472 -21.64 -34.27 -1.68
C TYR A 472 -22.57 -33.57 -0.67
N PRO A 473 -23.65 -32.88 -1.10
CA PRO A 473 -24.90 -32.86 -0.34
C PRO A 473 -25.69 -34.16 -0.58
N PRO A 474 -26.53 -34.59 0.37
CA PRO A 474 -27.28 -35.84 0.26
C PRO A 474 -28.33 -35.75 -0.85
N SER A 475 -28.26 -36.67 -1.82
CA SER A 475 -29.33 -36.86 -2.80
C SER A 475 -30.54 -37.54 -2.15
N PRO A 476 -31.78 -37.08 -2.44
CA PRO A 476 -33.00 -37.74 -2.02
C PRO A 476 -33.39 -38.81 -3.06
N PHE A 477 -33.73 -40.03 -2.65
CA PHE A 477 -34.85 -40.76 -3.27
C PHE A 477 -35.18 -42.14 -2.64
N LEU A 478 -36.50 -42.38 -2.64
CA LEU A 478 -37.23 -43.62 -2.91
C LEU A 478 -37.45 -44.67 -1.80
N ARG A 479 -38.65 -44.54 -1.22
CA ARG A 479 -39.59 -45.63 -0.88
C ARG A 479 -39.74 -46.68 -1.97
N TRP A 480 -40.28 -47.83 -1.53
CA TRP A 480 -40.79 -49.06 -2.18
C TRP A 480 -39.85 -50.23 -1.85
N LYS A 481 -40.19 -51.19 -0.97
CA LYS A 481 -41.47 -51.81 -0.57
C LYS A 481 -41.58 -51.94 0.95
#